data_AF-A0A3F2S3K0-F1
#
_entry.id   AF-A0A3F2S3K0-F1
#
_cell.length_a   1.000
_cell.length_b   1.000
_cell.length_c   1.000
_cell.angle_alpha   90.00
_cell.angle_beta   90.00
_cell.angle_gamma   90.00
#
_symmetry.space_group_name_H-M   'P 1'
#
loop_
_entity.id
_entity.type
_entity.pdbx_description
1 polymer ?
#
loop_
_entity_poly.entity_id
_entity_poly.type
_entity_poly.pdbx_seq_one_letter_code
_entity_poly.pdbx_strand_id
1 'polypeptide(L)'
;MDVSERLVARRAHLAPFCRVDPVKQHLRLQSYYQLARQLYRQSETYFAEGAWDNAYVFLAKFIKLCSKVIAAHHDYELPRYRKEREWVRAQAADGFKLFDAILDGMEAEELEYLEYERSLAEEKEQSKTASATKQTTMTALEARLQAMRLAKRSE
;
A
#
# COMPACT_ATOMS: atom_id res chain seq x y z
N MET A 1 15.20 3.71 1.19
CA MET A 1 14.12 3.49 0.22
C MET A 1 13.14 4.62 0.42
N ASP A 2 12.94 5.46 -0.60
CA ASP A 2 11.97 6.55 -0.53
C ASP A 2 10.53 6.02 -0.73
N VAL A 3 9.53 6.89 -0.55
CA VAL A 3 8.10 6.53 -0.68
C VAL A 3 7.77 6.03 -2.08
N SER A 4 8.35 6.65 -3.12
CA SER A 4 8.08 6.30 -4.52
C SER A 4 8.56 4.88 -4.83
N GLU A 5 9.76 4.52 -4.37
CA GLU A 5 10.30 3.17 -4.50
C GLU A 5 9.43 2.13 -3.76
N ARG A 6 8.95 2.45 -2.55
CA ARG A 6 8.03 1.58 -1.78
C ARG A 6 6.72 1.36 -2.52
N LEU A 7 6.10 2.43 -3.04
CA LEU A 7 4.85 2.34 -3.79
C LEU A 7 5.01 1.55 -5.10
N VAL A 8 6.15 1.69 -5.79
CA VAL A 8 6.46 0.88 -6.98
C VAL A 8 6.57 -0.60 -6.60
N ALA A 9 7.29 -0.93 -5.53
CA ALA A 9 7.42 -2.31 -5.05
C ALA A 9 6.07 -2.89 -4.62
N ARG A 10 5.27 -2.11 -3.87
CA ARG A 10 3.92 -2.49 -3.43
C ARG A 10 3.01 -2.78 -4.62
N ARG A 11 2.95 -1.89 -5.62
CA ARG A 11 2.15 -2.13 -6.84
C ARG A 11 2.66 -3.31 -7.66
N ALA A 12 3.97 -3.54 -7.73
CA ALA A 12 4.53 -4.72 -8.37
C ALA A 12 4.09 -6.02 -7.66
N HIS A 13 4.04 -6.00 -6.33
CA HIS A 13 3.52 -7.10 -5.53
C HIS A 13 2.02 -7.35 -5.77
N LEU A 14 1.23 -6.29 -5.96
CA LEU A 14 -0.22 -6.38 -6.23
C LEU A 14 -0.56 -6.82 -7.67
N ALA A 15 0.34 -6.59 -8.62
CA ALA A 15 0.09 -6.81 -10.06
C ALA A 15 -0.45 -8.21 -10.44
N PRO A 16 0.01 -9.33 -9.83
CA PRO A 16 -0.54 -10.65 -10.09
C PRO A 16 -2.02 -10.78 -9.69
N PHE A 17 -2.44 -10.13 -8.62
CA PHE A 17 -3.82 -10.15 -8.15
C PHE A 17 -4.73 -9.32 -9.06
N CYS A 18 -4.21 -8.30 -9.74
CA CYS A 18 -4.97 -7.49 -10.69
C CYS A 18 -5.24 -8.19 -12.03
N ARG A 19 -4.97 -9.49 -12.18
CA ARG A 19 -5.23 -10.23 -13.43
C ARG A 19 -6.71 -10.55 -13.56
N VAL A 20 -7.19 -10.59 -14.81
CA VAL A 20 -8.55 -10.97 -15.17
C VAL A 20 -8.45 -12.05 -16.24
N ASP A 21 -9.26 -13.09 -16.12
CA ASP A 21 -9.29 -14.16 -17.09
C ASP A 21 -9.71 -13.65 -18.48
N PRO A 22 -9.19 -14.24 -19.56
CA PRO A 22 -9.64 -13.93 -20.91
C PRO A 22 -11.14 -14.17 -21.11
N VAL A 23 -11.70 -13.50 -22.12
CA VAL A 23 -13.11 -13.63 -22.47
C VAL A 23 -13.42 -15.06 -22.91
N LYS A 24 -14.50 -15.63 -22.37
CA LYS A 24 -15.05 -16.93 -22.74
C LYS A 24 -16.30 -16.69 -23.55
N GLN A 25 -16.18 -16.82 -24.87
CA GLN A 25 -17.26 -16.47 -25.82
C GLN A 25 -18.54 -17.30 -25.64
N HIS A 26 -18.47 -18.49 -25.04
CA HIS A 26 -19.65 -19.31 -24.78
C HIS A 26 -20.47 -18.83 -23.57
N LEU A 27 -19.92 -17.94 -22.74
CA LEU A 27 -20.63 -17.36 -21.59
C LEU A 27 -21.46 -16.16 -22.03
N ARG A 28 -22.53 -15.87 -21.28
CA ARG A 28 -23.37 -14.70 -21.58
C ARG A 28 -22.63 -13.42 -21.20
N LEU A 29 -22.58 -12.44 -22.11
CA LEU A 29 -21.95 -11.15 -21.83
C LEU A 29 -22.51 -10.46 -20.56
N GLN A 30 -23.79 -10.68 -20.24
CA GLN A 30 -24.42 -10.16 -19.03
C GLN A 30 -23.66 -10.55 -17.73
N SER A 31 -23.11 -11.76 -17.64
CA SER A 31 -22.41 -12.20 -16.43
C SER A 31 -21.13 -11.39 -16.21
N TYR A 32 -20.46 -10.97 -17.28
CA TYR A 32 -19.30 -10.10 -17.17
C TYR A 32 -19.67 -8.70 -16.67
N TYR A 33 -20.80 -8.13 -17.13
CA TYR A 33 -21.28 -6.85 -16.60
C TYR A 33 -21.70 -6.94 -15.13
N GLN A 34 -22.29 -8.07 -14.71
CA GLN A 34 -22.59 -8.31 -13.30
C GLN A 34 -21.32 -8.37 -12.46
N LEU A 35 -20.30 -9.09 -12.93
CA LEU A 35 -18.99 -9.11 -12.29
C LEU A 35 -18.35 -7.72 -12.23
N ALA A 36 -18.41 -6.94 -13.30
CA ALA A 36 -17.89 -5.58 -13.31
C ALA A 36 -18.54 -4.70 -12.23
N ARG A 37 -19.87 -4.78 -12.07
CA ARG A 37 -20.59 -4.07 -11.00
C ARG A 37 -20.15 -4.50 -9.61
N GLN A 38 -19.94 -5.80 -9.41
CA GLN A 38 -19.47 -6.32 -8.14
C GLN A 38 -18.06 -5.82 -7.81
N LEU A 39 -17.13 -5.91 -8.77
CA LEU A 39 -15.76 -5.43 -8.60
C LEU A 39 -15.71 -3.94 -8.25
N TYR A 40 -16.48 -3.11 -8.96
CA TYR A 40 -16.54 -1.68 -8.70
C TYR A 40 -17.07 -1.35 -7.30
N ARG A 41 -18.19 -1.97 -6.89
CA ARG A 41 -18.74 -1.79 -5.54
C ARG A 41 -17.76 -2.24 -4.46
N GLN A 42 -17.09 -3.38 -4.67
CA GLN A 42 -16.09 -3.87 -3.73
C GLN A 42 -14.91 -2.90 -3.60
N SER A 43 -14.46 -2.27 -4.69
CA SER A 43 -13.44 -1.23 -4.58
C SER A 43 -13.89 -0.02 -3.78
N GLU A 44 -15.14 0.41 -3.92
CA GLU A 44 -15.70 1.52 -3.12
C GLU A 44 -15.78 1.15 -1.63
N THR A 45 -16.20 -0.07 -1.31
CA THR A 45 -16.24 -0.56 0.07
C THR A 45 -14.85 -0.57 0.71
N TYR A 46 -13.86 -1.16 0.03
CA TYR A 46 -12.49 -1.20 0.55
C TYR A 46 -11.85 0.18 0.65
N PHE A 47 -12.17 1.08 -0.29
CA PHE A 47 -11.74 2.48 -0.19
C PHE A 47 -12.29 3.15 1.06
N ALA A 48 -13.58 2.98 1.35
CA ALA A 48 -14.20 3.55 2.55
C ALA A 48 -13.63 2.96 3.86
N GLU A 49 -13.17 1.71 3.84
CA GLU A 49 -12.52 1.04 4.97
C GLU A 49 -11.03 1.41 5.13
N GLY A 50 -10.45 2.19 4.21
CA GLY A 50 -9.01 2.47 4.17
C GLY A 50 -8.16 1.25 3.78
N ALA A 51 -8.77 0.19 3.24
CA ALA A 51 -8.09 -1.01 2.78
C ALA A 51 -7.54 -0.82 1.36
N TRP A 52 -6.53 0.05 1.23
CA TRP A 52 -6.06 0.58 -0.05
C TRP A 52 -5.62 -0.48 -1.06
N ASP A 53 -4.90 -1.52 -0.63
CA ASP A 53 -4.46 -2.60 -1.51
C ASP A 53 -5.62 -3.36 -2.15
N ASN A 54 -6.65 -3.65 -1.34
CA ASN A 54 -7.84 -4.32 -1.84
C ASN A 54 -8.61 -3.39 -2.80
N ALA A 55 -8.81 -2.13 -2.40
CA ALA A 55 -9.47 -1.14 -3.24
C ALA A 55 -8.79 -1.03 -4.62
N TYR A 56 -7.45 -0.95 -4.62
CA TYR A 56 -6.61 -0.93 -5.82
C TYR A 56 -6.82 -2.17 -6.69
N VAL A 57 -6.74 -3.37 -6.10
CA VAL A 57 -6.86 -4.64 -6.83
C VAL A 57 -8.24 -4.78 -7.48
N PHE A 58 -9.31 -4.48 -6.75
CA PHE A 58 -10.68 -4.60 -7.25
C PHE A 58 -10.97 -3.58 -8.35
N LEU A 59 -10.52 -2.34 -8.20
CA LEU A 59 -10.71 -1.30 -9.21
C LEU A 59 -9.87 -1.59 -10.47
N ALA A 60 -8.62 -2.05 -10.31
CA ALA A 60 -7.77 -2.45 -11.43
C ALA A 60 -8.35 -3.64 -12.21
N LYS A 61 -8.96 -4.62 -11.52
CA LYS A 61 -9.70 -5.71 -12.16
C LYS A 61 -10.90 -5.19 -12.93
N PHE A 62 -11.69 -4.28 -12.35
CA PHE A 62 -12.82 -3.66 -13.02
C PHE A 62 -12.38 -2.99 -14.33
N ILE A 63 -11.34 -2.14 -14.28
CA ILE A 63 -10.81 -1.43 -15.44
C ILE A 63 -10.37 -2.41 -16.53
N LYS A 64 -9.61 -3.46 -16.18
CA LYS A 64 -9.15 -4.47 -17.15
C LYS A 64 -10.29 -5.30 -17.73
N LEU A 65 -11.25 -5.70 -16.89
CA LEU A 65 -12.42 -6.45 -17.33
C LEU A 65 -13.23 -5.65 -18.35
N CYS A 66 -13.50 -4.38 -18.05
CA CYS A 66 -14.28 -3.50 -18.93
C CYS A 66 -13.55 -3.14 -20.23
N SER A 67 -12.27 -2.75 -20.14
CA SER A 67 -11.50 -2.26 -21.29
C SER A 67 -11.00 -3.35 -22.23
N LYS A 68 -10.73 -4.56 -21.73
CA LYS A 68 -10.13 -5.65 -22.53
C LYS A 68 -11.05 -6.85 -22.73
N VAL A 69 -11.69 -7.32 -21.65
CA VAL A 69 -12.40 -8.62 -21.68
C VAL A 69 -13.80 -8.46 -22.23
N ILE A 70 -14.59 -7.55 -21.68
CA ILE A 70 -15.98 -7.27 -22.12
C ILE A 70 -15.99 -6.79 -23.57
N ALA A 71 -15.09 -5.86 -23.91
CA ALA A 71 -14.98 -5.31 -25.26
C ALA A 71 -14.59 -6.34 -26.33
N ALA A 72 -13.99 -7.47 -25.94
CA ALA A 72 -13.59 -8.54 -26.84
C ALA A 72 -14.68 -9.62 -27.04
N HIS A 73 -15.82 -9.52 -26.37
CA HIS A 73 -16.91 -10.47 -26.51
C HIS A 73 -17.69 -10.24 -27.82
N HIS A 74 -18.06 -11.30 -28.55
CA HIS A 74 -18.75 -11.18 -29.85
C HIS A 74 -20.09 -10.42 -29.76
N ASP A 75 -20.84 -10.64 -28.68
CA ASP A 75 -22.09 -9.92 -28.40
C ASP A 75 -21.92 -8.45 -27.95
N TYR A 76 -20.69 -7.93 -27.83
CA TYR A 76 -20.43 -6.63 -27.19
C TYR A 76 -21.24 -5.49 -27.79
N GLU A 77 -21.39 -5.46 -29.12
CA GLU A 77 -22.11 -4.38 -29.80
C GLU A 77 -23.62 -4.56 -29.88
N LEU A 78 -24.17 -5.68 -29.39
CA LEU A 78 -25.61 -5.91 -29.46
C LEU A 78 -26.39 -4.78 -28.75
N PRO A 79 -27.52 -4.31 -29.34
CA PRO A 79 -28.30 -3.20 -28.78
C PRO A 79 -28.78 -3.43 -27.35
N ARG A 80 -29.05 -4.68 -26.98
CA ARG A 80 -29.51 -5.04 -25.62
C ARG A 80 -28.53 -4.66 -24.52
N TYR A 81 -27.23 -4.54 -24.84
CA TYR A 81 -26.17 -4.19 -23.88
C TYR A 81 -25.78 -2.72 -23.89
N ARG A 82 -26.52 -1.88 -24.62
CA ARG A 82 -26.21 -0.45 -24.73
C ARG A 82 -26.18 0.24 -23.37
N LYS A 83 -27.15 -0.04 -22.50
CA LYS A 83 -27.23 0.55 -21.15
C LYS A 83 -26.03 0.17 -20.30
N GLU A 84 -25.57 -1.07 -20.41
CA GLU A 84 -24.39 -1.57 -19.71
C GLU A 84 -23.11 -0.90 -20.21
N ARG A 85 -22.97 -0.71 -21.53
CA ARG A 85 -21.85 0.05 -22.10
C ARG A 85 -21.84 1.50 -21.62
N GLU A 86 -23.00 2.16 -21.61
CA GLU A 86 -23.15 3.53 -21.09
C GLU A 86 -22.79 3.61 -19.60
N TRP A 87 -23.25 2.65 -18.79
CA TRP A 87 -22.88 2.57 -17.38
C TRP A 87 -21.37 2.40 -17.19
N VAL A 88 -20.72 1.50 -17.94
CA VAL A 88 -19.26 1.32 -17.87
C VAL A 88 -18.52 2.61 -18.21
N ARG A 89 -18.96 3.36 -19.22
CA ARG A 89 -18.33 4.65 -19.59
C ARG A 89 -18.45 5.69 -18.47
N ALA A 90 -19.62 5.78 -17.83
CA ALA A 90 -19.80 6.67 -16.69
C ALA A 90 -18.87 6.27 -15.52
N GLN A 91 -18.85 4.99 -15.17
CA GLN A 91 -17.98 4.50 -14.09
C GLN A 91 -16.49 4.55 -14.43
N ALA A 92 -16.10 4.55 -15.70
CA ALA A 92 -14.71 4.78 -16.08
C ALA A 92 -14.27 6.20 -15.71
N ALA A 93 -15.13 7.20 -15.95
CA ALA A 93 -14.83 8.58 -15.60
C ALA A 93 -14.71 8.78 -14.08
N ASP A 94 -15.65 8.21 -13.31
CA ASP A 94 -15.62 8.28 -11.84
C ASP A 94 -14.50 7.40 -11.26
N GLY A 95 -14.26 6.24 -11.87
CA GLY A 95 -13.24 5.28 -11.47
C GLY A 95 -11.81 5.82 -11.61
N PHE A 96 -11.54 6.74 -12.54
CA PHE A 96 -10.23 7.42 -12.58
C PHE A 96 -9.98 8.24 -11.32
N LYS A 97 -10.98 9.02 -10.88
CA LYS A 97 -10.87 9.82 -9.66
C LYS A 97 -10.70 8.94 -8.42
N LEU A 98 -11.45 7.84 -8.36
CA LEU A 98 -11.33 6.87 -7.27
C LEU A 98 -9.94 6.21 -7.27
N PHE A 99 -9.39 5.89 -8.44
CA PHE A 99 -8.07 5.29 -8.55
C PHE A 99 -6.97 6.23 -8.07
N ASP A 100 -7.02 7.51 -8.44
CA ASP A 100 -6.08 8.52 -7.95
C ASP A 100 -6.20 8.67 -6.42
N ALA A 101 -7.40 8.76 -5.88
CA ALA A 101 -7.62 8.85 -4.44
C ALA A 101 -7.11 7.61 -3.68
N ILE A 102 -7.22 6.41 -4.27
CA ILE A 102 -6.61 5.19 -3.69
C ILE A 102 -5.08 5.32 -3.66
N LEU A 103 -4.46 5.82 -4.73
CA LEU A 103 -3.00 6.00 -4.79
C LEU A 103 -2.52 7.02 -3.77
N ASP A 104 -3.23 8.13 -3.60
CA ASP A 104 -2.95 9.14 -2.58
C ASP A 104 -3.05 8.53 -1.17
N GLY A 105 -4.06 7.69 -0.92
CA GLY A 105 -4.21 6.96 0.34
C GLY A 105 -3.06 5.98 0.62
N MET A 106 -2.61 5.24 -0.39
CA MET A 106 -1.43 4.38 -0.29
C MET A 106 -0.16 5.19 0.01
N GLU A 107 0.01 6.35 -0.62
CA GLU A 107 1.16 7.22 -0.40
C GLU A 107 1.18 7.78 1.03
N ALA A 108 0.03 8.24 1.53
CA ALA A 108 -0.10 8.72 2.90
C ALA A 108 0.24 7.64 3.92
N GLU A 109 -0.20 6.41 3.69
CA GLU A 109 0.11 5.26 4.56
C GLU A 109 1.62 4.93 4.57
N GLU A 110 2.28 4.92 3.41
CA GLU A 110 3.73 4.70 3.33
C GLU A 110 4.54 5.82 4.00
N LEU A 111 4.07 7.07 3.89
CA LEU A 111 4.66 8.22 4.59
C LEU A 111 4.58 8.05 6.12
N GLU A 112 3.42 7.66 6.63
CA GLU A 112 3.20 7.41 8.05
C GLU A 112 4.13 6.29 8.56
N TYR A 113 4.26 5.18 7.81
CA TYR A 113 5.19 4.11 8.16
C TYR A 113 6.65 4.57 8.19
N LEU A 114 7.08 5.41 7.24
CA LEU A 114 8.44 5.95 7.24
C LEU A 114 8.69 6.92 8.39
N GLU A 115 7.70 7.71 8.78
CA GLU A 115 7.78 8.58 9.97
C GLU A 115 7.91 7.74 11.24
N TYR A 116 7.13 6.67 11.36
CA TYR A 116 7.20 5.75 12.48
C TYR A 116 8.54 4.98 12.54
N GLU A 117 9.08 4.53 11.40
CA GLU A 117 10.39 3.89 11.36
C GLU A 117 11.51 4.85 11.79
N ARG A 118 11.42 6.13 11.40
CA ARG A 118 12.37 7.18 11.80
C ARG A 118 12.33 7.43 13.30
N SER A 119 11.14 7.60 13.89
CA SER A 119 11.00 7.83 15.33
C SER A 119 11.56 6.65 16.15
N LEU A 120 11.29 5.41 15.72
CA LEU A 120 11.87 4.22 16.34
C LEU A 120 13.40 4.16 16.25
N ALA A 121 13.98 4.63 15.15
CA ALA A 121 15.43 4.67 14.98
C ALA A 121 16.06 5.69 15.95
N GLU A 122 15.46 6.88 16.05
CA GLU A 122 15.88 7.94 16.98
C GLU A 122 15.80 7.48 18.45
N GLU A 123 14.71 6.83 18.86
CA GLU A 123 14.57 6.27 20.21
C GLU A 123 15.64 5.23 20.53
N LYS A 124 15.95 4.34 19.57
CA LYS A 124 17.01 3.34 19.74
C LYS A 124 18.39 3.97 19.86
N GLU A 125 18.65 5.05 19.13
CA GLU A 125 19.93 5.75 19.14
C GLU A 125 20.11 6.55 20.45
N GLN A 126 19.05 7.19 20.94
CA GLN A 126 19.02 7.85 22.25
C GLN A 126 19.22 6.85 23.40
N SER A 127 18.60 5.67 23.32
CA SER A 127 18.78 4.60 24.32
C SER A 127 20.23 4.05 24.33
N LYS A 128 20.82 3.84 23.15
CA LYS A 128 22.22 3.39 23.02
C LYS A 128 23.21 4.42 23.54
N THR A 129 23.04 5.70 23.20
CA THR A 129 23.90 6.78 23.67
C THR A 129 23.79 6.99 25.19
N ALA A 130 22.58 6.90 25.75
CA ALA A 130 22.38 6.96 27.20
C ALA A 130 23.06 5.78 27.94
N SER A 131 22.99 4.57 27.38
CA SER A 131 23.67 3.38 27.92
C SER A 131 25.19 3.52 27.87
N ALA A 132 25.74 3.94 26.73
CA ALA A 132 27.17 4.18 26.56
C ALA A 132 27.67 5.27 27.54
N THR A 133 26.94 6.38 27.69
CA THR A 133 27.29 7.47 28.60
C THR A 133 27.30 7.01 30.07
N LYS A 134 26.38 6.13 30.47
CA LYS A 134 26.37 5.52 31.82
C LYS A 134 27.57 4.60 32.05
N GLN A 135 27.97 3.82 31.04
CA GLN A 135 29.16 2.96 31.14
C GLN A 135 30.47 3.78 31.22
N THR A 136 30.58 4.86 30.43
CA THR A 136 31.75 5.74 30.46
C THR A 136 31.86 6.50 31.79
N THR A 137 30.74 6.93 32.35
CA THR A 137 30.76 7.61 33.66
C THR A 137 31.09 6.66 34.81
N MET A 138 30.59 5.41 34.80
CA MET A 138 30.98 4.40 35.79
C MET A 138 32.47 4.05 35.73
N THR A 139 33.01 3.79 34.54
CA THR A 139 34.43 3.47 34.37
C THR A 139 35.35 4.62 34.77
N ALA A 140 34.98 5.86 34.47
CA ALA A 140 35.71 7.05 34.93
C ALA A 140 35.69 7.20 36.47
N LEU A 141 34.57 6.86 37.12
CA LEU A 141 34.45 6.90 38.57
C LEU A 141 35.31 5.82 39.25
N GLU A 142 35.33 4.61 38.69
CA GLU A 142 36.16 3.50 39.18
C GLU A 142 37.65 3.80 39.06
N ALA A 143 38.10 4.37 37.93
CA ALA A 143 39.49 4.79 37.74
C ALA A 143 39.90 5.85 38.78
N ARG A 144 39.01 6.80 39.07
CA ARG A 144 39.26 7.86 40.06
C ARG A 144 39.34 7.32 41.50
N LEU A 145 38.52 6.31 41.83
CA LEU A 145 38.57 5.61 43.12
C LEU A 145 39.86 4.78 43.27
N GLN A 146 40.31 4.11 42.22
CA GLN A 146 41.60 3.39 42.23
C GLN A 146 42.79 4.34 42.43
N ALA A 147 42.80 5.48 41.74
CA ALA A 147 43.85 6.49 41.90
C ALA A 147 43.93 7.03 43.34
N MET A 148 42.78 7.31 43.98
CA MET A 148 42.77 7.72 45.39
C MET A 148 43.25 6.62 46.35
N ARG A 149 42.93 5.34 46.09
CA ARG A 149 43.40 4.22 46.92
C ARG A 149 44.91 4.02 46.81
N LEU A 150 45.49 4.25 45.64
CA LEU A 150 46.93 4.18 45.42
C LEU A 150 47.66 5.35 46.11
N ALA A 151 47.13 6.57 46.00
CA ALA A 151 47.69 7.74 46.67
C ALA A 151 47.67 7.62 48.21
N LYS A 152 46.65 6.97 48.78
CA LYS A 152 46.55 6.69 50.22
C LYS A 152 47.46 5.58 50.74
N ARG A 153 48.07 4.79 49.85
CA ARG A 153 49.01 3.70 50.20
C ARG A 153 50.47 4.12 50.10
N SER A 154 50.75 5.30 49.57
CA SER A 154 52.08 5.87 49.40
C SER A 154 52.47 6.89 50.48
N GLU A 155 51.67 7.00 51.54
CA GLU A 155 51.98 7.67 52.82
C GLU A 155 52.19 6.63 53.92
#